data_AF-A0A1D1XYU6-F1
#
_entry.id   AF-A0A1D1XYU6-F1
#
_cell.length_a   1.000
_cell.length_b   1.000
_cell.length_c   1.000
_cell.angle_alpha   90.00
_cell.angle_beta   90.00
_cell.angle_gamma   90.00
#
_symmetry.space_group_name_H-M   'P 1'
#
loop_
_entity.id
_entity.type
_entity.pdbx_description
1 polymer ?
#
loop_
_entity_poly.entity_id
_entity_poly.type
_entity_poly.pdbx_seq_one_letter_code
_entity_poly.pdbx_strand_id
1 'polypeptide(L)'
;APGVVAHLSLAPRLLSTIDMTTIHGIRSDGTDQLSTQPGYDSNRSSANDGSGDTTKIYVATNPHGAELLPPGIVVSETDLYLRRLWGDPNEDLTLHPKYLVTFTVGYEQRDNIDKAVKKFSEDFTILLFHYDGRTSNWDQFEWSKRAIHVSVRKQTKWWYAKRFLHPDVVAAFDYIFIWDEDLGVEHFNAEKYLELVKKHGLEISQPGLEPNNGLTWQMTKRRGDTEVHKETEEKSGWCSNPHLPPCAAFVEIMAPVFSRNAWRCVWHMIQTDLVHGWGLDFALRRCVEPAHEKIGVVDSQWIVHQVIPSLGNQGQYENGKAPWE
;
A
#
# COMPACT_ATOMS: atom_id res chain seq x y z
N ALA A 1 -21.66 -20.99 2.30
CA ALA A 1 -22.03 -20.34 3.58
C ALA A 1 -22.03 -18.83 3.35
N PRO A 2 -22.98 -18.05 3.89
CA PRO A 2 -22.98 -16.61 3.69
C PRO A 2 -21.80 -15.98 4.45
N GLY A 3 -21.12 -15.02 3.82
CA GLY A 3 -19.94 -14.35 4.37
C GLY A 3 -20.26 -13.59 5.66
N VAL A 4 -19.35 -13.67 6.63
CA VAL A 4 -19.46 -12.93 7.89
C VAL A 4 -19.09 -11.48 7.62
N VAL A 5 -20.07 -10.58 7.65
CA VAL A 5 -19.85 -9.13 7.68
C VAL A 5 -19.54 -8.72 9.11
N ALA A 6 -18.29 -8.33 9.39
CA ALA A 6 -17.92 -7.75 10.67
C ALA A 6 -18.32 -6.26 10.70
N HIS A 7 -19.46 -5.94 11.32
CA HIS A 7 -19.79 -4.58 11.71
C HIS A 7 -19.13 -4.24 13.05
N LEU A 8 -18.00 -3.53 13.03
CA LEU A 8 -17.50 -2.86 14.24
C LEU A 8 -18.40 -1.66 14.54
N SER A 9 -19.33 -1.83 15.48
CA SER A 9 -20.00 -0.70 16.15
C SER A 9 -19.28 -0.45 17.47
N LEU A 10 -18.51 0.64 17.53
CA LEU A 10 -17.99 1.14 18.80
C LEU A 10 -19.12 1.89 19.51
N ALA A 11 -19.81 1.20 20.43
CA ALA A 11 -20.71 1.84 21.37
C ALA A 11 -19.89 2.70 22.35
N PRO A 12 -20.29 3.94 22.64
CA PRO A 12 -19.58 4.76 23.61
C PRO A 12 -19.92 4.29 25.03
N ARG A 13 -18.86 3.98 25.78
CA ARG A 13 -18.77 3.87 27.26
C ARG A 13 -19.60 2.76 27.92
N LEU A 14 -18.92 1.67 28.23
CA LEU A 14 -19.10 0.95 29.50
C LEU A 14 -17.72 0.84 30.17
N LEU A 15 -17.47 1.72 31.15
CA LEU A 15 -16.41 1.52 32.13
C LEU A 15 -16.79 0.27 32.94
N SER A 16 -16.05 -0.82 32.76
CA SER A 16 -16.06 -1.91 33.76
C SER A 16 -14.91 -1.67 34.72
N THR A 17 -15.27 -1.49 35.98
CA THR A 17 -14.36 -1.44 37.12
C THR A 17 -13.70 -2.81 37.27
N ILE A 18 -12.43 -2.93 36.92
CA ILE A 18 -11.62 -4.08 37.35
C ILE A 18 -11.16 -3.77 38.77
N ASP A 19 -11.65 -4.61 39.69
CA ASP A 19 -11.35 -4.62 41.11
C ASP A 19 -9.87 -4.96 41.33
N MET A 20 -9.13 -4.02 41.92
CA MET A 20 -7.70 -4.16 42.20
C MET A 20 -7.50 -4.35 43.70
N THR A 21 -7.96 -5.49 44.21
CA THR A 21 -7.69 -5.94 45.58
C THR A 21 -7.15 -7.36 45.56
N THR A 22 -5.83 -7.50 45.55
CA THR A 22 -5.03 -8.48 46.33
C THR A 22 -3.59 -8.47 45.80
N ILE A 23 -2.78 -7.51 46.24
CA ILE A 23 -1.35 -7.74 46.54
C ILE A 23 -1.02 -6.90 47.77
N HIS A 24 -1.25 -7.46 48.95
CA HIS A 24 -0.62 -7.00 50.19
C HIS A 24 0.74 -7.70 50.31
N GLY A 25 1.81 -6.91 50.39
CA GLY A 25 3.17 -7.36 50.68
C GLY A 25 4.09 -6.15 50.85
N ILE A 26 4.14 -5.63 52.07
CA ILE A 26 4.78 -4.38 52.47
C ILE A 26 6.23 -4.60 52.93
N ARG A 27 7.10 -3.65 52.54
CA ARG A 27 8.35 -3.15 53.17
C ARG A 27 9.64 -3.98 53.20
N SER A 28 10.69 -3.33 52.70
CA SER A 28 11.90 -2.91 53.45
C SER A 28 12.67 -1.90 52.58
N ASP A 29 12.64 -0.61 52.92
CA ASP A 29 13.68 0.16 53.65
C ASP A 29 14.86 0.62 52.76
N GLY A 30 15.19 1.92 52.84
CA GLY A 30 16.44 2.47 52.30
C GLY A 30 16.31 3.88 51.72
N THR A 31 16.71 4.86 52.51
CA THR A 31 16.66 6.33 52.35
C THR A 31 17.72 6.94 51.41
N ASP A 32 17.49 8.24 51.12
CA ASP A 32 18.45 9.33 50.76
C ASP A 32 18.32 9.86 49.32
N GLN A 33 17.61 10.98 49.12
CA GLN A 33 18.02 12.40 49.26
C GLN A 33 18.92 12.93 48.14
N LEU A 34 18.30 13.78 47.31
CA LEU A 34 18.72 15.12 46.86
C LEU A 34 20.15 15.31 46.30
N SER A 35 20.24 15.79 45.04
CA SER A 35 20.75 17.15 44.70
C SER A 35 21.42 17.27 43.32
N THR A 36 21.04 18.33 42.60
CA THR A 36 21.79 19.23 41.68
C THR A 36 22.80 18.71 40.62
N GLN A 37 22.60 19.21 39.38
CA GLN A 37 23.59 19.31 38.27
C GLN A 37 24.77 20.27 38.60
N PRO A 38 25.71 20.68 37.70
CA PRO A 38 26.07 20.26 36.31
C PRO A 38 27.60 20.13 36.00
N GLY A 39 27.92 19.53 34.83
CA GLY A 39 28.98 19.95 33.89
C GLY A 39 30.48 19.71 34.21
N TYR A 40 31.20 19.02 33.30
CA TYR A 40 32.49 19.50 32.76
C TYR A 40 32.98 18.66 31.54
N ASP A 41 33.53 19.37 30.57
CA ASP A 41 34.19 18.90 29.34
C ASP A 41 35.49 18.11 29.58
N SER A 42 35.86 17.22 28.65
CA SER A 42 37.05 17.39 27.77
C SER A 42 37.66 16.07 27.24
N ASN A 43 37.70 15.98 25.91
CA ASN A 43 38.73 15.44 25.01
C ASN A 43 39.64 14.28 25.45
N ARG A 44 39.59 13.19 24.67
CA ARG A 44 40.82 12.57 24.12
C ARG A 44 40.58 11.86 22.79
N SER A 45 41.32 12.31 21.79
CA SER A 45 41.43 11.77 20.43
C SER A 45 42.24 10.49 20.38
N SER A 46 41.88 9.58 19.47
CA SER A 46 42.80 8.68 18.75
C SER A 46 42.08 8.15 17.51
N ALA A 47 42.61 8.52 16.34
CA ALA A 47 42.23 7.96 15.05
C ALA A 47 42.92 6.61 14.85
N ASN A 48 42.22 5.61 14.30
CA ASN A 48 42.70 4.90 13.12
C ASN A 48 41.60 4.01 12.49
N ASP A 49 41.28 4.34 11.25
CA ASP A 49 41.13 3.51 10.05
C ASP A 49 40.69 2.04 10.14
N GLY A 50 39.74 1.66 9.29
CA GLY A 50 39.32 0.28 9.10
C GLY A 50 37.96 0.14 8.42
N SER A 51 37.96 0.15 7.10
CA SER A 51 36.85 -0.21 6.23
C SER A 51 36.11 -1.47 6.68
N GLY A 52 34.80 -1.37 6.84
CA GLY A 52 33.92 -2.51 7.07
C GLY A 52 32.51 -2.14 6.66
N ASP A 53 32.14 -2.55 5.45
CA ASP A 53 30.79 -2.57 4.91
C ASP A 53 29.77 -2.99 5.99
N THR A 54 29.04 -2.02 6.52
CA THR A 54 27.83 -2.29 7.30
C THR A 54 26.63 -2.01 6.42
N THR A 55 26.40 -2.86 5.42
CA THR A 55 25.03 -3.27 5.13
C THR A 55 24.47 -3.82 6.43
N LYS A 56 23.85 -2.93 7.23
CA LYS A 56 23.11 -3.32 8.42
C LYS A 56 21.95 -4.17 7.93
N ILE A 57 22.19 -5.47 7.84
CA ILE A 57 21.15 -6.49 7.76
C ILE A 57 20.23 -6.18 8.92
N TYR A 58 19.01 -5.76 8.61
CA TYR A 58 17.99 -5.46 9.61
C TYR A 58 17.67 -6.77 10.33
N VAL A 59 18.31 -7.00 11.47
CA VAL A 59 17.90 -8.04 12.41
C VAL A 59 16.65 -7.50 13.08
N ALA A 60 15.53 -8.20 12.92
CA ALA A 60 14.29 -7.83 13.59
C ALA A 60 14.52 -7.89 15.11
N THR A 61 14.82 -6.76 15.73
CA THR A 61 14.64 -6.58 17.16
C THR A 61 13.14 -6.68 17.44
N ASN A 62 12.76 -7.26 18.59
CA ASN A 62 11.36 -7.30 19.01
C ASN A 62 10.72 -5.92 18.79
N PRO A 63 9.52 -5.86 18.18
CA PRO A 63 8.86 -4.59 17.98
C PRO A 63 8.67 -3.90 19.34
N HIS A 64 8.69 -2.57 19.34
CA HIS A 64 8.57 -1.81 20.57
C HIS A 64 7.27 -2.19 21.30
N GLY A 65 7.36 -2.55 22.58
CA GLY A 65 6.27 -3.12 23.37
C GLY A 65 6.24 -4.66 23.46
N ALA A 66 7.08 -5.36 22.71
CA ALA A 66 7.23 -6.82 22.76
C ALA A 66 8.55 -7.27 23.43
N GLU A 67 9.29 -6.35 24.07
CA GLU A 67 10.61 -6.61 24.66
C GLU A 67 10.55 -7.63 25.81
N LEU A 68 9.41 -7.71 26.51
CA LEU A 68 9.19 -8.64 27.61
C LEU A 68 8.72 -10.04 27.16
N LEU A 69 8.40 -10.21 25.87
CA LEU A 69 7.92 -11.50 25.37
C LEU A 69 9.10 -12.47 25.19
N PRO A 70 8.95 -13.75 25.60
CA PRO A 70 10.01 -14.73 25.42
C PRO A 70 10.28 -15.02 23.93
N PRO A 71 11.51 -15.46 23.59
CA PRO A 71 11.85 -15.87 22.23
C PRO A 71 10.87 -16.93 21.70
N GLY A 72 10.38 -16.75 20.47
CA GLY A 72 9.45 -17.67 19.81
C GLY A 72 7.96 -17.33 19.97
N ILE A 73 7.59 -16.33 20.79
CA ILE A 73 6.20 -15.79 20.80
C ILE A 73 6.03 -14.69 19.75
N VAL A 74 7.06 -13.87 19.55
CA VAL A 74 7.00 -12.74 18.64
C VAL A 74 7.07 -13.23 17.20
N VAL A 75 6.01 -12.96 16.43
CA VAL A 75 5.98 -13.13 14.98
C VAL A 75 6.08 -11.75 14.35
N SER A 76 7.04 -11.54 13.45
CA SER A 76 7.32 -10.24 12.84
C SER A 76 6.31 -9.82 11.78
N GLU A 77 5.56 -10.78 11.23
CA GLU A 77 4.64 -10.60 10.11
C GLU A 77 3.24 -11.12 10.49
N THR A 78 2.24 -10.54 9.83
CA THR A 78 0.86 -11.01 9.84
C THR A 78 0.39 -11.13 8.39
N ASP A 79 -0.84 -11.56 8.15
CA ASP A 79 -1.33 -11.76 6.80
C ASP A 79 -2.78 -11.28 6.61
N LEU A 80 -3.23 -11.31 5.35
CA LEU A 80 -4.60 -11.03 4.93
C LEU A 80 -5.46 -12.30 4.83
N TYR A 81 -4.94 -13.46 5.23
CA TYR A 81 -5.60 -14.74 5.01
C TYR A 81 -6.75 -14.94 5.99
N LEU A 82 -7.93 -15.25 5.44
CA LEU A 82 -9.10 -15.57 6.25
C LEU A 82 -8.90 -16.92 6.92
N ARG A 83 -9.05 -16.96 8.25
CA ARG A 83 -8.90 -18.18 9.05
C ARG A 83 -10.27 -18.80 9.35
N ARG A 84 -10.34 -20.14 9.36
CA ARG A 84 -11.53 -20.85 9.85
C ARG A 84 -11.69 -20.65 11.37
N LEU A 85 -12.92 -20.80 11.86
CA LEU A 85 -13.23 -20.63 13.29
C LEU A 85 -12.72 -21.78 14.18
N TRP A 86 -12.48 -22.97 13.61
CA TRP A 86 -12.00 -24.17 14.33
C TRP A 86 -11.25 -25.11 13.38
N GLY A 87 -10.29 -25.89 13.90
CA GLY A 87 -9.46 -26.81 13.11
C GLY A 87 -8.00 -26.35 13.04
N ASP A 88 -7.20 -27.00 12.20
CA ASP A 88 -5.80 -26.61 11.96
C ASP A 88 -5.73 -25.42 10.98
N PRO A 89 -5.21 -24.24 11.39
CA PRO A 89 -5.05 -23.08 10.51
C PRO A 89 -4.12 -23.32 9.31
N ASN A 90 -3.24 -24.33 9.37
CA ASN A 90 -2.36 -24.68 8.25
C ASN A 90 -3.14 -25.29 7.07
N GLU A 91 -4.34 -25.81 7.32
CA GLU A 91 -5.22 -26.35 6.28
C GLU A 91 -6.04 -25.26 5.57
N ASP A 92 -6.02 -24.01 6.04
CA ASP A 92 -6.78 -22.91 5.44
C ASP A 92 -6.22 -22.46 4.09
N LEU A 93 -4.93 -22.66 3.87
CA LEU A 93 -4.21 -22.16 2.70
C LEU A 93 -3.85 -23.32 1.77
N THR A 94 -4.84 -23.76 0.98
CA THR A 94 -4.60 -24.73 -0.10
C THR A 94 -3.87 -24.10 -1.29
N LEU A 95 -4.03 -22.79 -1.45
CA LEU A 95 -3.33 -21.96 -2.43
C LEU A 95 -2.65 -20.81 -1.67
N HIS A 96 -1.45 -20.45 -2.12
CA HIS A 96 -0.69 -19.33 -1.58
C HIS A 96 -0.57 -18.26 -2.67
N PRO A 97 -1.54 -17.33 -2.76
CA PRO A 97 -1.47 -16.23 -3.72
C PRO A 97 -0.17 -15.45 -3.55
N LYS A 98 0.48 -15.13 -4.67
CA LYS A 98 1.79 -14.45 -4.70
C LYS A 98 1.64 -12.96 -4.89
N TYR A 99 0.51 -12.51 -5.39
CA TYR A 99 0.30 -11.10 -5.76
C TYR A 99 -0.96 -10.56 -5.11
N LEU A 100 -0.98 -9.26 -4.85
CA LEU A 100 -2.13 -8.55 -4.32
C LEU A 100 -2.57 -7.50 -5.33
N VAL A 101 -3.87 -7.41 -5.59
CA VAL A 101 -4.47 -6.26 -6.26
C VAL A 101 -5.53 -5.63 -5.39
N THR A 102 -5.44 -4.31 -5.28
CA THR A 102 -6.36 -3.49 -4.51
C THR A 102 -7.06 -2.49 -5.41
N PHE A 103 -8.36 -2.31 -5.17
CA PHE A 103 -9.18 -1.30 -5.83
C PHE A 103 -9.93 -0.49 -4.77
N THR A 104 -10.01 0.83 -4.94
CA THR A 104 -10.85 1.69 -4.10
C THR A 104 -12.17 1.93 -4.80
N VAL A 105 -13.25 1.33 -4.32
CA VAL A 105 -14.44 1.12 -5.13
C VAL A 105 -15.69 1.72 -4.51
N GLY A 106 -16.57 2.19 -5.40
CA GLY A 106 -17.98 2.42 -5.15
C GLY A 106 -18.81 1.51 -6.05
N TYR A 107 -19.98 1.12 -5.58
CA TYR A 107 -20.85 0.16 -6.25
C TYR A 107 -21.32 0.59 -7.65
N GLU A 108 -21.37 1.89 -7.91
CA GLU A 108 -21.71 2.39 -9.26
C GLU A 108 -20.65 1.99 -10.31
N GLN A 109 -19.40 1.70 -9.91
CA GLN A 109 -18.31 1.24 -10.78
C GLN A 109 -18.16 -0.28 -10.86
N ARG A 110 -19.08 -1.04 -10.26
CA ARG A 110 -18.97 -2.50 -10.13
C ARG A 110 -18.74 -3.23 -11.46
N ASP A 111 -19.36 -2.76 -12.54
CA ASP A 111 -19.26 -3.40 -13.86
C ASP A 111 -17.86 -3.20 -14.45
N ASN A 112 -17.21 -2.07 -14.14
CA ASN A 112 -15.82 -1.84 -14.53
C ASN A 112 -14.86 -2.71 -13.70
N ILE A 113 -15.08 -2.80 -12.39
CA ILE A 113 -14.28 -3.66 -11.51
C ILE A 113 -14.46 -5.14 -11.86
N ASP A 114 -15.66 -5.59 -12.25
CA ASP A 114 -15.87 -6.96 -12.74
C ASP A 114 -15.05 -7.27 -14.00
N LYS A 115 -14.90 -6.30 -14.92
CA LYS A 115 -13.99 -6.44 -16.06
C LYS A 115 -12.53 -6.47 -15.63
N ALA A 116 -12.13 -5.63 -14.67
CA ALA A 116 -10.78 -5.58 -14.12
C ALA A 116 -10.38 -6.90 -13.46
N VAL A 117 -11.19 -7.40 -12.53
CA VAL A 117 -10.90 -8.63 -11.77
C VAL A 117 -10.69 -9.84 -12.68
N LYS A 118 -11.41 -9.92 -13.82
CA LYS A 118 -11.23 -10.99 -14.81
C LYS A 118 -9.86 -11.00 -15.51
N LYS A 119 -9.03 -9.96 -15.34
CA LYS A 119 -7.65 -9.89 -15.86
C LYS A 119 -6.61 -10.47 -14.90
N PHE A 120 -7.01 -10.87 -13.70
CA PHE A 120 -6.15 -11.42 -12.66
C PHE A 120 -6.43 -12.91 -12.48
N SER A 121 -5.36 -13.70 -12.35
CA SER A 121 -5.43 -15.15 -12.15
C SER A 121 -5.70 -15.50 -10.69
N GLU A 122 -5.73 -16.80 -10.36
CA GLU A 122 -5.85 -17.27 -8.97
C GLU A 122 -4.58 -17.03 -8.12
N ASP A 123 -3.45 -16.66 -8.74
CA ASP A 123 -2.25 -16.23 -8.02
C ASP A 123 -2.41 -14.84 -7.38
N PHE A 124 -3.53 -14.15 -7.66
CA PHE A 124 -3.85 -12.83 -7.10
C PHE A 124 -4.89 -12.91 -5.98
N THR A 125 -4.58 -12.27 -4.86
CA THR A 125 -5.59 -11.88 -3.87
C THR A 125 -6.25 -10.58 -4.31
N ILE A 126 -7.59 -10.55 -4.32
CA ILE A 126 -8.38 -9.36 -4.61
C ILE A 126 -8.80 -8.71 -3.29
N LEU A 127 -8.47 -7.44 -3.09
CA LEU A 127 -8.86 -6.64 -1.92
C LEU A 127 -9.60 -5.37 -2.38
N LEU A 128 -10.81 -5.19 -1.91
CA LEU A 128 -11.66 -4.05 -2.26
C LEU A 128 -11.80 -3.10 -1.07
N PHE A 129 -11.51 -1.82 -1.29
CA PHE A 129 -11.70 -0.74 -0.35
C PHE A 129 -12.99 0.03 -0.67
N HIS A 130 -14.05 -0.20 0.10
CA HIS A 130 -15.40 0.31 -0.18
C HIS A 130 -15.66 1.65 0.48
N TYR A 131 -15.61 2.73 -0.28
CA TYR A 131 -15.84 4.08 0.23
C TYR A 131 -17.32 4.45 0.40
N ASP A 132 -18.26 3.62 -0.09
CA ASP A 132 -19.70 3.91 -0.07
C ASP A 132 -20.50 3.09 0.97
N GLY A 133 -19.89 2.06 1.56
CA GLY A 133 -20.56 1.19 2.53
C GLY A 133 -21.53 0.18 1.93
N ARG A 134 -21.45 -0.14 0.63
CA ARG A 134 -22.39 -1.03 -0.09
C ARG A 134 -21.83 -2.44 -0.33
N THR A 135 -21.04 -2.96 0.60
CA THR A 135 -20.32 -4.24 0.45
C THR A 135 -21.23 -5.41 0.06
N SER A 136 -22.39 -5.58 0.72
CA SER A 136 -23.31 -6.69 0.44
C SER A 136 -23.88 -6.69 -0.99
N ASN A 137 -23.91 -5.55 -1.68
CA ASN A 137 -24.38 -5.53 -3.07
C ASN A 137 -23.39 -6.22 -4.04
N TRP A 138 -22.12 -6.38 -3.64
CA TRP A 138 -21.11 -7.05 -4.46
C TRP A 138 -21.25 -8.58 -4.47
N ASP A 139 -22.05 -9.16 -3.57
CA ASP A 139 -22.33 -10.60 -3.50
C ASP A 139 -22.97 -11.17 -4.77
N GLN A 140 -23.45 -10.32 -5.67
CA GLN A 140 -23.90 -10.71 -7.02
C GLN A 140 -22.78 -11.33 -7.87
N PHE A 141 -21.51 -11.04 -7.56
CA PHE A 141 -20.36 -11.59 -8.26
C PHE A 141 -19.76 -12.75 -7.45
N GLU A 142 -19.67 -13.94 -8.05
CA GLU A 142 -19.11 -15.12 -7.36
C GLU A 142 -17.64 -14.92 -6.95
N TRP A 143 -16.86 -14.18 -7.74
CA TRP A 143 -15.49 -13.85 -7.38
C TRP A 143 -15.42 -12.92 -6.16
N SER A 144 -16.42 -12.07 -5.94
CA SER A 144 -16.44 -11.13 -4.82
C SER A 144 -16.56 -11.85 -3.49
N LYS A 145 -17.23 -13.00 -3.43
CA LYS A 145 -17.33 -13.81 -2.20
C LYS A 145 -15.99 -14.37 -1.74
N ARG A 146 -14.99 -14.40 -2.63
CA ARG A 146 -13.60 -14.80 -2.33
C ARG A 146 -12.67 -13.61 -2.15
N ALA A 147 -13.11 -12.40 -2.48
CA ALA A 147 -12.34 -11.19 -2.29
C ALA A 147 -12.38 -10.76 -0.82
N ILE A 148 -11.40 -9.95 -0.42
CA ILE A 148 -11.37 -9.31 0.89
C ILE A 148 -12.06 -7.95 0.75
N HIS A 149 -12.97 -7.65 1.67
CA HIS A 149 -13.71 -6.39 1.68
C HIS A 149 -13.38 -5.60 2.94
N VAL A 150 -12.90 -4.37 2.76
CA VAL A 150 -12.74 -3.40 3.85
C VAL A 150 -13.61 -2.20 3.54
N SER A 151 -14.46 -1.77 4.47
CA SER A 151 -15.40 -0.67 4.23
C SER A 151 -15.38 0.38 5.32
N VAL A 152 -15.06 1.60 4.91
CA VAL A 152 -15.12 2.83 5.70
C VAL A 152 -15.64 3.94 4.79
N ARG A 153 -16.74 4.56 5.16
CA ARG A 153 -17.39 5.56 4.30
C ARG A 153 -16.50 6.79 4.07
N LYS A 154 -16.52 7.29 2.83
CA LYS A 154 -15.90 8.54 2.40
C LYS A 154 -14.40 8.64 2.67
N GLN A 155 -13.69 7.52 2.56
CA GLN A 155 -12.22 7.48 2.66
C GLN A 155 -11.59 7.27 1.28
N THR A 156 -10.41 7.83 1.09
CA THR A 156 -9.66 7.79 -0.17
C THR A 156 -8.74 6.58 -0.26
N LYS A 157 -8.27 6.26 -1.47
CA LYS A 157 -7.35 5.15 -1.74
C LYS A 157 -6.14 5.10 -0.81
N TRP A 158 -5.46 6.22 -0.66
CA TRP A 158 -4.22 6.30 0.13
C TRP A 158 -4.48 6.26 1.64
N TRP A 159 -5.66 6.71 2.10
CA TRP A 159 -6.09 6.53 3.48
C TRP A 159 -6.23 5.04 3.84
N TYR A 160 -6.82 4.24 2.93
CA TYR A 160 -6.93 2.80 3.07
C TYR A 160 -5.57 2.12 3.00
N ALA A 161 -4.78 2.43 1.97
CA ALA A 161 -3.45 1.84 1.78
C ALA A 161 -2.56 2.04 3.02
N LYS A 162 -2.59 3.24 3.63
CA LYS A 162 -1.83 3.51 4.85
C LYS A 162 -2.24 2.62 6.04
N ARG A 163 -3.52 2.24 6.14
CA ARG A 163 -4.08 1.54 7.31
C ARG A 163 -4.15 0.03 7.15
N PHE A 164 -4.35 -0.47 5.93
CA PHE A 164 -4.64 -1.87 5.66
C PHE A 164 -3.57 -2.59 4.85
N LEU A 165 -2.61 -1.85 4.27
CA LEU A 165 -1.49 -2.42 3.53
C LEU A 165 -0.17 -2.19 4.27
N HIS A 166 -0.14 -2.40 5.58
CA HIS A 166 1.10 -2.34 6.36
C HIS A 166 2.13 -3.34 5.78
N PRO A 167 3.43 -3.00 5.66
CA PRO A 167 4.41 -3.86 5.02
C PRO A 167 4.46 -5.27 5.60
N ASP A 168 4.32 -5.39 6.93
CA ASP A 168 4.33 -6.67 7.63
C ASP A 168 3.00 -7.45 7.49
N VAL A 169 1.91 -6.82 7.02
CA VAL A 169 0.62 -7.48 6.69
C VAL A 169 0.62 -8.03 5.26
N VAL A 170 1.25 -7.30 4.33
CA VAL A 170 1.31 -7.66 2.90
C VAL A 170 2.64 -8.33 2.54
N ALA A 171 3.43 -8.73 3.53
CA ALA A 171 4.75 -9.32 3.36
C ALA A 171 4.72 -10.63 2.57
N ALA A 172 3.58 -11.32 2.50
CA ALA A 172 3.44 -12.54 1.72
C ALA A 172 3.42 -12.31 0.19
N PHE A 173 3.15 -11.08 -0.28
CA PHE A 173 2.99 -10.79 -1.70
C PHE A 173 4.28 -10.23 -2.32
N ASP A 174 4.64 -10.71 -3.50
CA ASP A 174 5.80 -10.25 -4.26
C ASP A 174 5.55 -8.90 -4.93
N TYR A 175 4.32 -8.69 -5.41
CA TYR A 175 3.87 -7.48 -6.07
C TYR A 175 2.49 -7.05 -5.57
N ILE A 176 2.32 -5.74 -5.41
CA ILE A 176 1.13 -5.10 -4.84
C ILE A 176 0.65 -4.04 -5.82
N PHE A 177 -0.54 -4.25 -6.37
CA PHE A 177 -1.22 -3.34 -7.30
C PHE A 177 -2.18 -2.46 -6.49
N ILE A 178 -2.10 -1.14 -6.69
CA ILE A 178 -2.95 -0.16 -5.97
C ILE A 178 -3.65 0.72 -6.98
N TRP A 179 -4.77 0.23 -7.52
CA TRP A 179 -5.40 0.79 -8.72
C TRP A 179 -6.65 1.58 -8.40
N ASP A 180 -6.89 2.62 -9.20
CA ASP A 180 -8.17 3.29 -9.30
C ASP A 180 -9.19 2.42 -10.04
N GLU A 181 -10.46 2.75 -9.84
CA GLU A 181 -11.64 2.00 -10.25
C GLU A 181 -12.18 2.40 -11.63
N ASP A 182 -11.66 3.47 -12.23
CA ASP A 182 -12.07 4.04 -13.52
C ASP A 182 -11.11 3.70 -14.67
N LEU A 183 -10.50 2.52 -14.59
CA LEU A 183 -9.54 2.00 -15.58
C LEU A 183 -10.19 1.00 -16.54
N GLY A 184 -10.08 1.28 -17.84
CA GLY A 184 -10.36 0.32 -18.91
C GLY A 184 -9.18 -0.64 -19.10
N VAL A 185 -9.45 -1.93 -19.07
CA VAL A 185 -8.44 -3.01 -19.01
C VAL A 185 -8.50 -3.96 -20.21
N GLU A 186 -9.15 -3.57 -21.30
CA GLU A 186 -9.39 -4.41 -22.48
C GLU A 186 -8.10 -5.07 -22.96
N HIS A 187 -7.01 -4.31 -22.97
CA HIS A 187 -5.70 -4.70 -23.49
C HIS A 187 -4.69 -5.14 -22.43
N PHE A 188 -5.12 -5.26 -21.18
CA PHE A 188 -4.28 -5.65 -20.06
C PHE A 188 -4.39 -7.14 -19.73
N ASN A 189 -3.26 -7.76 -19.37
CA ASN A 189 -3.15 -9.09 -18.77
C ASN A 189 -2.12 -9.06 -17.64
N ALA A 190 -2.53 -9.41 -16.41
CA ALA A 190 -1.70 -9.26 -15.23
C ALA A 190 -0.45 -10.16 -15.21
N GLU A 191 -0.55 -11.38 -15.73
CA GLU A 191 0.59 -12.32 -15.78
C GLU A 191 1.65 -11.83 -16.76
N LYS A 192 1.26 -11.50 -17.99
CA LYS A 192 2.18 -10.93 -18.99
C LYS A 192 2.82 -9.63 -18.53
N TYR A 193 2.05 -8.81 -17.80
CA TYR A 193 2.58 -7.59 -17.18
C TYR A 193 3.68 -7.93 -16.18
N LEU A 194 3.43 -8.86 -15.24
CA LEU A 194 4.43 -9.24 -14.23
C LEU A 194 5.65 -9.96 -14.83
N GLU A 195 5.49 -10.72 -15.91
CA GLU A 195 6.61 -11.28 -16.67
C GLU A 195 7.56 -10.18 -17.13
N LEU A 196 7.03 -9.08 -17.68
CA LEU A 196 7.82 -7.95 -18.16
C LEU A 196 8.41 -7.13 -17.00
N VAL A 197 7.65 -6.89 -15.93
CA VAL A 197 8.16 -6.23 -14.72
C VAL A 197 9.38 -6.97 -14.18
N LYS A 198 9.30 -8.30 -14.06
CA LYS A 198 10.42 -9.15 -13.61
C LYS A 198 11.57 -9.15 -14.62
N LYS A 199 11.28 -9.34 -15.92
CA LYS A 199 12.27 -9.34 -17.02
C LYS A 199 13.11 -8.06 -17.04
N HIS A 200 12.48 -6.91 -16.78
CA HIS A 200 13.13 -5.59 -16.84
C HIS A 200 13.61 -5.07 -15.48
N GLY A 201 13.49 -5.87 -14.42
CA GLY A 201 13.93 -5.50 -13.06
C GLY A 201 13.21 -4.29 -12.48
N LEU A 202 11.92 -4.13 -12.80
CA LEU A 202 11.12 -3.02 -12.30
C LEU A 202 10.64 -3.30 -10.86
N GLU A 203 10.92 -2.36 -9.96
CA GLU A 203 10.48 -2.40 -8.56
C GLU A 203 9.24 -1.53 -8.32
N ILE A 204 9.06 -0.49 -9.14
CA ILE A 204 7.83 0.32 -9.17
C ILE A 204 7.45 0.49 -10.64
N SER A 205 6.22 0.17 -10.99
CA SER A 205 5.79 0.20 -12.39
C SER A 205 4.33 0.56 -12.53
N GLN A 206 3.93 0.87 -13.76
CA GLN A 206 2.51 0.94 -14.14
C GLN A 206 2.32 0.41 -15.56
N PRO A 207 1.11 0.01 -15.95
CA PRO A 207 0.76 -0.19 -17.36
C PRO A 207 0.88 1.12 -18.15
N GLY A 208 1.16 1.03 -19.45
CA GLY A 208 1.08 2.18 -20.35
C GLY A 208 -0.34 2.77 -20.39
N LEU A 209 -0.46 4.09 -20.52
CA LEU A 209 -1.74 4.76 -20.72
C LEU A 209 -2.00 5.04 -22.20
N GLU A 210 -3.16 4.61 -22.66
CA GLU A 210 -3.67 4.93 -23.99
C GLU A 210 -3.79 6.46 -24.16
N PRO A 211 -3.22 7.07 -25.22
CA PRO A 211 -3.12 8.52 -25.35
C PRO A 211 -4.42 9.24 -25.75
N ASN A 212 -5.55 8.52 -25.86
CA ASN A 212 -6.74 9.00 -26.57
C ASN A 212 -7.48 10.16 -25.87
N ASN A 213 -7.27 10.38 -24.57
CA ASN A 213 -8.06 11.34 -23.77
C ASN A 213 -7.21 12.38 -23.02
N GLY A 214 -6.09 12.82 -23.59
CA GLY A 214 -5.22 13.80 -22.95
C GLY A 214 -4.44 13.19 -21.78
N LEU A 215 -3.13 13.35 -21.80
CA LEU A 215 -2.26 12.84 -20.75
C LEU A 215 -1.60 14.02 -20.04
N THR A 216 -1.63 13.99 -18.72
CA THR A 216 -0.93 15.00 -17.91
C THR A 216 0.58 14.88 -18.12
N TRP A 217 1.10 13.64 -18.05
CA TRP A 217 2.53 13.31 -18.09
C TRP A 217 2.87 12.49 -19.34
N GLN A 218 3.90 12.87 -20.09
CA GLN A 218 4.39 12.06 -21.21
C GLN A 218 4.97 10.73 -20.74
N MET A 219 5.47 10.66 -19.51
CA MET A 219 6.09 9.46 -18.97
C MET A 219 5.10 8.31 -18.79
N THR A 220 3.80 8.58 -18.64
CA THR A 220 2.77 7.53 -18.51
C THR A 220 2.22 7.08 -19.86
N LYS A 221 2.55 7.80 -20.94
CA LYS A 221 2.04 7.53 -22.28
C LYS A 221 2.58 6.22 -22.82
N ARG A 222 1.67 5.34 -23.22
CA ARG A 222 2.02 4.10 -23.92
C ARG A 222 2.79 4.40 -25.22
N ARG A 223 3.85 3.63 -25.44
CA ARG A 223 4.63 3.58 -26.69
C ARG A 223 4.30 2.32 -27.49
N GLY A 224 4.25 2.45 -28.81
CA GLY A 224 3.87 1.33 -29.69
C GLY A 224 5.03 0.45 -30.14
N ASP A 225 6.26 0.91 -29.92
CA ASP A 225 7.51 0.39 -30.48
C ASP A 225 8.42 -0.28 -29.43
N THR A 226 8.02 -0.27 -28.15
CA THR A 226 8.81 -0.79 -27.03
C THR A 226 7.95 -1.67 -26.11
N GLU A 227 8.59 -2.57 -25.36
CA GLU A 227 7.89 -3.37 -24.34
C GLU A 227 7.70 -2.60 -23.03
N VAL A 228 8.70 -1.79 -22.68
CA VAL A 228 8.83 -0.97 -21.48
C VAL A 228 9.64 0.28 -21.82
N HIS A 229 9.30 1.42 -21.22
CA HIS A 229 10.17 2.59 -21.16
C HIS A 229 10.34 3.11 -19.73
N LYS A 230 11.48 3.76 -19.46
CA LYS A 230 11.87 4.26 -18.13
C LYS A 230 12.20 5.76 -18.13
N GLU A 231 12.24 6.35 -19.31
CA GLU A 231 12.50 7.76 -19.55
C GLU A 231 11.64 8.28 -20.70
N THR A 232 11.38 9.59 -20.71
CA THR A 232 10.62 10.28 -21.75
C THR A 232 11.17 11.67 -22.03
N GLU A 233 10.87 12.15 -23.23
CA GLU A 233 10.88 13.58 -23.51
C GLU A 233 9.57 14.18 -23.00
N GLU A 234 9.67 15.19 -22.14
CA GLU A 234 8.52 15.92 -21.61
C GLU A 234 8.40 17.30 -22.27
N LYS A 235 7.30 18.00 -21.94
CA LYS A 235 7.08 19.38 -22.35
C LYS A 235 8.29 20.26 -21.98
N SER A 236 8.61 21.23 -22.85
CA SER A 236 9.74 22.14 -22.64
C SER A 236 9.70 22.79 -21.25
N GLY A 237 10.81 22.68 -20.51
CA GLY A 237 10.95 23.22 -19.16
C GLY A 237 10.43 22.33 -18.02
N TRP A 238 9.85 21.16 -18.30
CA TRP A 238 9.32 20.26 -17.27
C TRP A 238 10.37 19.29 -16.72
N CYS A 239 11.40 18.96 -17.51
CA CYS A 239 12.56 18.20 -17.04
C CYS A 239 13.64 19.14 -16.49
N SER A 240 13.85 19.13 -15.17
CA SER A 240 15.07 19.74 -14.60
C SER A 240 16.30 18.84 -14.78
N ASN A 241 16.09 17.52 -14.80
CA ASN A 241 17.12 16.50 -15.02
C ASN A 241 16.45 15.29 -15.69
N PRO A 242 17.06 14.68 -16.72
CA PRO A 242 16.47 13.59 -17.48
C PRO A 242 16.21 12.32 -16.65
N HIS A 243 17.01 12.07 -15.60
CA HIS A 243 16.86 10.90 -14.73
C HIS A 243 15.94 11.13 -13.53
N LEU A 244 15.29 12.31 -13.45
CA LEU A 244 14.37 12.64 -12.37
C LEU A 244 12.94 12.82 -12.89
N PRO A 245 11.94 12.69 -12.01
CA PRO A 245 10.57 13.00 -12.35
C PRO A 245 10.40 14.43 -12.86
N PRO A 246 9.49 14.66 -13.82
CA PRO A 246 8.59 13.65 -14.41
C PRO A 246 9.20 12.82 -15.55
N CYS A 247 10.47 13.05 -15.92
CA CYS A 247 11.03 12.57 -17.18
C CYS A 247 11.63 11.16 -17.10
N ALA A 248 11.98 10.72 -15.90
CA ALA A 248 12.26 9.33 -15.56
C ALA A 248 11.91 9.10 -14.10
N ALA A 249 12.03 7.85 -13.63
CA ALA A 249 11.79 7.49 -12.24
C ALA A 249 10.38 7.89 -11.72
N PHE A 250 9.39 7.88 -12.62
CA PHE A 250 8.03 8.37 -12.37
C PHE A 250 6.99 7.37 -12.89
N VAL A 251 6.01 7.11 -12.04
CA VAL A 251 4.72 6.50 -12.38
C VAL A 251 3.65 7.30 -11.65
N GLU A 252 2.45 7.35 -12.21
CA GLU A 252 1.31 8.06 -11.64
C GLU A 252 0.56 7.18 -10.63
N ILE A 253 0.07 7.80 -9.57
CA ILE A 253 -0.60 7.16 -8.44
C ILE A 253 -1.85 6.42 -8.84
N MET A 254 -2.38 6.60 -10.05
CA MET A 254 -3.62 5.99 -10.53
C MET A 254 -3.53 4.46 -10.64
N ALA A 255 -2.49 3.93 -11.29
CA ALA A 255 -2.32 2.50 -11.52
C ALA A 255 -0.93 1.94 -11.15
N PRO A 256 -0.33 2.33 -10.00
CA PRO A 256 0.98 1.86 -9.62
C PRO A 256 0.95 0.39 -9.19
N VAL A 257 2.09 -0.25 -9.41
CA VAL A 257 2.44 -1.59 -8.96
C VAL A 257 3.79 -1.50 -8.26
N PHE A 258 3.86 -2.03 -7.05
CA PHE A 258 5.06 -2.01 -6.23
C PHE A 258 5.55 -3.43 -5.99
N SER A 259 6.85 -3.65 -6.05
CA SER A 259 7.45 -4.82 -5.42
C SER A 259 7.25 -4.75 -3.91
N ARG A 260 7.34 -5.90 -3.24
CA ARG A 260 7.34 -5.99 -1.77
C ARG A 260 8.32 -5.01 -1.11
N ASN A 261 9.54 -4.94 -1.65
CA ASN A 261 10.61 -4.12 -1.10
C ASN A 261 10.34 -2.63 -1.30
N ALA A 262 9.92 -2.23 -2.49
CA ALA A 262 9.56 -0.84 -2.76
C ALA A 262 8.37 -0.40 -1.89
N TRP A 263 7.34 -1.24 -1.76
CA TRP A 263 6.18 -0.94 -0.93
C TRP A 263 6.54 -0.72 0.54
N ARG A 264 7.47 -1.52 1.10
CA ARG A 264 7.93 -1.33 2.49
C ARG A 264 8.43 0.09 2.73
N CYS A 265 9.17 0.67 1.78
CA CYS A 265 9.60 2.06 1.86
C CYS A 265 8.46 3.06 1.58
N VAL A 266 7.69 2.86 0.51
CA VAL A 266 6.60 3.78 0.10
C VAL A 266 5.55 3.93 1.19
N TRP A 267 5.22 2.85 1.89
CA TRP A 267 4.26 2.90 3.00
C TRP A 267 4.70 3.85 4.12
N HIS A 268 6.00 3.93 4.40
CA HIS A 268 6.55 4.87 5.40
C HIS A 268 6.56 6.32 4.91
N MET A 269 6.59 6.55 3.59
CA MET A 269 6.44 7.89 3.03
C MET A 269 5.02 8.42 3.16
N ILE A 270 4.01 7.55 3.09
CA ILE A 270 2.61 7.95 3.22
C ILE A 270 2.34 8.41 4.66
N GLN A 271 1.95 9.68 4.81
CA GLN A 271 1.60 10.26 6.10
C GLN A 271 0.16 9.89 6.49
N THR A 272 -0.12 9.84 7.80
CA THR A 272 -1.43 9.41 8.33
C THR A 272 -2.57 10.37 8.01
N ASP A 273 -2.23 11.65 7.85
CA ASP A 273 -3.10 12.77 7.46
C ASP A 273 -3.18 12.97 5.94
N LEU A 274 -2.46 12.16 5.15
CA LEU A 274 -2.50 12.24 3.70
C LEU A 274 -3.89 11.79 3.20
N VAL A 275 -4.73 12.77 2.88
CA VAL A 275 -6.06 12.51 2.35
C VAL A 275 -6.00 12.13 0.87
N HIS A 276 -5.06 12.65 0.08
CA HIS A 276 -4.91 12.28 -1.33
C HIS A 276 -3.44 12.05 -1.71
N GLY A 277 -3.18 11.22 -2.70
CA GLY A 277 -1.82 10.83 -3.09
C GLY A 277 -1.07 11.87 -3.93
N TRP A 278 -1.68 13.00 -4.31
CA TRP A 278 -1.05 13.98 -5.19
C TRP A 278 0.34 14.41 -4.68
N GLY A 279 1.33 14.31 -5.56
CA GLY A 279 2.73 14.62 -5.25
C GLY A 279 3.54 13.41 -4.76
N LEU A 280 2.90 12.31 -4.33
CA LEU A 280 3.60 11.08 -3.96
C LEU A 280 4.41 10.52 -5.14
N ASP A 281 3.89 10.63 -6.35
CA ASP A 281 4.51 10.20 -7.61
C ASP A 281 5.91 10.76 -7.82
N PHE A 282 6.12 12.03 -7.45
CA PHE A 282 7.42 12.69 -7.54
C PHE A 282 8.42 12.21 -6.50
N ALA A 283 7.94 11.54 -5.46
CA ALA A 283 8.73 11.08 -4.34
C ALA A 283 9.04 9.58 -4.40
N LEU A 284 8.26 8.78 -5.14
CA LEU A 284 8.41 7.30 -5.22
C LEU A 284 9.85 6.86 -5.52
N ARG A 285 10.59 7.63 -6.34
CA ARG A 285 12.00 7.42 -6.64
C ARG A 285 12.91 7.25 -5.42
N ARG A 286 12.54 7.79 -4.26
CA ARG A 286 13.33 7.69 -3.02
C ARG A 286 13.37 6.27 -2.46
N CYS A 287 12.49 5.38 -2.91
CA CYS A 287 12.37 4.01 -2.41
C CYS A 287 13.11 2.97 -3.25
N VAL A 288 13.82 3.38 -4.30
CA VAL A 288 14.48 2.45 -5.22
C VAL A 288 15.77 3.07 -5.75
N GLU A 289 16.84 2.28 -5.83
CA GLU A 289 18.15 2.71 -6.34
C GLU A 289 18.71 1.70 -7.37
N PRO A 290 19.19 2.12 -8.56
CA PRO A 290 18.98 3.44 -9.16
C PRO A 290 17.54 3.60 -9.70
N ALA A 291 16.86 4.68 -9.28
CA ALA A 291 15.43 4.83 -9.53
C ALA A 291 15.04 4.88 -11.02
N HIS A 292 15.81 5.57 -11.85
CA HIS A 292 15.53 5.73 -13.29
C HIS A 292 15.70 4.43 -14.08
N GLU A 293 16.35 3.39 -13.51
CA GLU A 293 16.46 2.08 -14.15
C GLU A 293 15.43 1.07 -13.62
N LYS A 294 14.85 1.32 -12.45
CA LYS A 294 13.95 0.36 -11.78
C LYS A 294 12.51 0.83 -11.68
N ILE A 295 12.23 2.04 -12.13
CA ILE A 295 10.88 2.58 -12.24
C ILE A 295 10.55 2.81 -13.71
N GLY A 296 9.40 2.31 -14.17
CA GLY A 296 9.04 2.43 -15.57
C GLY A 296 7.62 2.00 -15.92
N VAL A 297 7.29 2.20 -17.18
CA VAL A 297 5.97 1.96 -17.76
C VAL A 297 6.05 0.77 -18.69
N VAL A 298 5.12 -0.18 -18.52
CA VAL A 298 5.03 -1.39 -19.36
C VAL A 298 4.11 -1.10 -20.53
N ASP A 299 4.68 -0.82 -21.69
CA ASP A 299 3.98 -0.35 -22.89
C ASP A 299 3.15 -1.43 -23.61
N SER A 300 3.66 -2.66 -23.57
CA SER A 300 3.01 -3.79 -24.23
C SER A 300 1.79 -4.32 -23.46
N GLN A 301 1.55 -3.83 -22.24
CA GLN A 301 0.38 -4.09 -21.41
C GLN A 301 -0.20 -2.76 -20.95
N TRP A 302 -1.29 -2.31 -21.56
CA TRP A 302 -1.79 -0.95 -21.36
C TRP A 302 -3.24 -0.92 -20.90
N ILE A 303 -3.61 0.23 -20.35
CA ILE A 303 -4.94 0.54 -19.82
C ILE A 303 -5.42 1.89 -20.39
N VAL A 304 -6.72 2.15 -20.23
CA VAL A 304 -7.37 3.39 -20.66
C VAL A 304 -7.92 4.10 -19.42
N HIS A 305 -7.62 5.38 -19.24
CA HIS A 305 -8.27 6.17 -18.20
C HIS A 305 -9.67 6.60 -18.68
N GLN A 306 -10.73 6.10 -18.05
CA GLN A 306 -12.10 6.34 -18.48
C GLN A 306 -12.73 7.60 -17.84
N VAL A 307 -12.06 8.18 -16.82
CA VAL A 307 -12.49 9.42 -16.13
C VAL A 307 -13.94 9.31 -15.63
N ILE A 308 -14.31 8.14 -15.10
CA ILE A 308 -15.68 7.92 -14.63
C ILE A 308 -15.80 8.56 -13.23
N PRO A 309 -16.72 9.52 -13.01
CA PRO A 309 -16.85 10.18 -11.71
C PRO A 309 -17.05 9.18 -10.57
N SER A 310 -16.26 9.32 -9.51
CA SER A 310 -16.21 8.34 -8.42
C SER A 310 -16.41 8.95 -7.04
N LEU A 311 -15.40 8.91 -6.16
CA LEU A 311 -15.46 9.43 -4.79
C LEU A 311 -15.83 10.92 -4.73
N GLY A 312 -15.50 11.70 -5.77
CA GLY A 312 -15.94 13.10 -5.90
C GLY A 312 -17.46 13.25 -5.75
N ASN A 313 -18.23 12.23 -6.14
CA ASN A 313 -19.69 12.23 -6.02
C ASN A 313 -20.22 12.00 -4.61
N GLN A 314 -19.34 11.71 -3.64
CA GLN A 314 -19.69 11.49 -2.23
C GLN A 314 -19.58 12.76 -1.37
N GLY A 315 -19.14 13.88 -1.95
CA GLY A 315 -19.07 15.19 -1.29
C GLY A 315 -20.46 15.80 -1.00
N GLN A 316 -20.48 17.01 -0.45
CA GLN A 316 -21.72 17.78 -0.29
C GLN A 316 -21.93 18.69 -1.49
N TYR A 317 -23.19 18.86 -1.91
CA TYR A 317 -23.53 19.84 -2.92
C TYR A 317 -23.41 21.25 -2.34
N GLU A 318 -22.68 22.13 -3.02
CA GLU A 318 -22.63 23.55 -2.70
C GLU A 318 -23.28 24.35 -3.83
N ASN A 319 -24.26 25.20 -3.50
CA ASN A 319 -24.93 26.10 -4.45
C ASN A 319 -25.52 25.40 -5.70
N GLY A 320 -26.02 24.17 -5.56
CA GLY A 320 -26.60 23.39 -6.64
C GLY A 320 -25.58 22.77 -7.61
N LYS A 321 -24.28 22.97 -7.36
CA LYS A 321 -23.20 22.29 -8.08
C LYS A 321 -22.85 20.98 -7.42
N ALA A 322 -22.49 20.02 -8.26
CA ALA A 322 -22.05 18.72 -7.79
C ALA A 322 -20.67 18.84 -7.12
N PRO A 323 -20.36 18.05 -6.07
CA PRO A 323 -19.12 18.22 -5.30
C PRO A 323 -17.81 18.04 -6.07
N TRP A 324 -17.87 17.58 -7.32
CA TRP A 324 -16.72 17.37 -8.21
C TRP A 324 -16.57 18.45 -9.29
N GLU A 325 -17.47 19.44 -9.34
CA GLU A 325 -17.45 20.61 -10.25
C GLU A 325 -16.68 21.80 -9.67
#